data_AF-A0A117PHX9-F1
#
_entry.id   AF-A0A117PHX9-F1
#
_cell.length_a   1.000
_cell.length_b   1.000
_cell.length_c   1.000
_cell.angle_alpha   90.00
_cell.angle_beta   90.00
_cell.angle_gamma   90.00
#
_symmetry.space_group_name_H-M   'P 1'
#
loop_
_entity.id
_entity.type
_entity.pdbx_description
1 polymer ?
#
loop_
_entity_poly.entity_id
_entity_poly.type
_entity_poly.pdbx_seq_one_letter_code
_entity_poly.pdbx_strand_id
1 'polypeptide(L)'
;MDAYDAGSTARPGPDEEPQHAASAVAPPPAPPSPEPRTGVAALSMRYQIGAALALAVVAIAVCVHIGMVFLHVAPPNTVTKQHGKAIDDWIYPEFEQNWKLFAPNPLQQNIAVQVRAEIGTADGGTRTTGWYDLSAQDGRAIDGNLLPSHTQQNELRRAWDFFVATHDAQNRPVGLRGALSETYLRHIVELRLDRADAAGEGGVVERVQVRSRTTPVPPPKWSDEQVSDKPTYRVLPWWWVPTDGTDRANGTDPAGASEGGAR
;
A
#
# COMPACT_ATOMS: atom_id res chain seq x y z
N MET A 1 81.72 -9.15 56.24
CA MET A 1 82.60 -9.27 57.41
C MET A 1 82.29 -8.12 58.34
N ASP A 2 82.31 -8.44 59.62
CA ASP A 2 81.69 -7.79 60.77
C ASP A 2 82.07 -6.34 61.11
N ALA A 3 81.22 -5.78 61.99
CA ALA A 3 81.52 -4.87 63.11
C ALA A 3 81.76 -3.37 62.79
N TYR A 4 81.02 -2.46 63.44
CA TYR A 4 81.27 -2.07 64.84
C TYR A 4 80.16 -1.17 65.40
N ASP A 5 79.80 -1.46 66.65
CA ASP A 5 79.12 -0.59 67.62
C ASP A 5 79.93 0.66 67.96
N ALA A 6 79.23 1.76 68.28
CA ALA A 6 79.61 2.67 69.36
C ALA A 6 78.39 3.51 69.80
N GLY A 7 78.00 3.34 71.06
CA GLY A 7 76.88 4.06 71.68
C GLY A 7 77.27 5.26 72.54
N SER A 8 76.28 5.66 73.37
CA SER A 8 76.32 6.61 74.51
C SER A 8 76.14 8.09 74.13
N THR A 9 75.32 8.93 74.77
CA THR A 9 74.91 9.01 76.19
C THR A 9 73.55 9.70 76.37
N ALA A 10 72.87 9.34 77.47
CA ALA A 10 71.59 9.81 77.97
C ALA A 10 71.54 11.28 78.49
N ARG A 11 70.32 11.83 78.63
CA ARG A 11 69.78 12.34 79.91
C ARG A 11 68.23 12.46 79.90
N PRO A 12 67.55 12.35 81.06
CA PRO A 12 66.12 12.03 81.16
C PRO A 12 65.23 13.14 81.79
N GLY A 13 63.91 13.01 81.56
CA GLY A 13 62.85 13.51 82.45
C GLY A 13 61.75 14.33 81.74
N PRO A 14 60.53 14.45 82.32
CA PRO A 14 59.82 13.58 83.26
C PRO A 14 58.47 13.07 82.68
N ASP A 15 57.82 12.22 83.48
CA ASP A 15 56.57 11.51 83.21
C ASP A 15 55.38 12.40 82.80
N GLU A 16 54.68 11.99 81.74
CA GLU A 16 53.29 12.38 81.49
C GLU A 16 52.48 11.15 81.05
N GLU A 17 51.40 10.89 81.77
CA GLU A 17 50.53 9.71 81.75
C GLU A 17 49.89 9.39 80.37
N PRO A 18 49.47 8.12 80.15
CA PRO A 18 48.99 7.65 78.86
C PRO A 18 47.60 8.20 78.53
N GLN A 19 47.53 9.21 77.65
CA GLN A 19 46.27 9.62 77.05
C GLN A 19 45.88 8.66 75.92
N HIS A 20 44.81 7.93 76.17
CA HIS A 20 44.07 7.05 75.27
C HIS A 20 44.10 7.51 73.80
N ALA A 21 44.63 6.65 72.92
CA ALA A 21 44.35 6.71 71.49
C ALA A 21 42.85 6.49 71.27
N ALA A 22 42.09 7.58 71.22
CA ALA A 22 40.73 7.58 70.74
C ALA A 22 40.79 7.40 69.21
N SER A 23 40.52 6.19 68.73
CA SER A 23 40.17 5.93 67.34
C SER A 23 39.03 6.88 66.95
N ALA A 24 39.33 7.88 66.13
CA ALA A 24 38.32 8.70 65.49
C ALA A 24 37.52 7.79 64.54
N VAL A 25 36.28 7.49 64.93
CA VAL A 25 35.29 6.80 64.10
C VAL A 25 35.03 7.68 62.87
N ALA A 26 35.28 7.15 61.67
CA ALA A 26 34.91 7.80 60.43
C ALA A 26 33.38 8.02 60.38
N PRO A 27 32.88 9.17 59.89
CA PRO A 27 31.45 9.39 59.78
C PRO A 27 30.81 8.37 58.82
N PRO A 28 29.53 7.97 59.05
CA PRO A 28 28.86 7.02 58.18
C PRO A 28 28.77 7.55 56.74
N PRO A 29 28.83 6.68 55.72
CA PRO A 29 28.71 7.11 54.33
C PRO A 29 27.37 7.82 54.11
N ALA A 30 27.42 8.98 53.44
CA ALA A 30 26.23 9.72 53.05
C ALA A 30 25.30 8.83 52.19
N PRO A 31 23.97 8.97 52.31
CA PRO A 31 23.04 8.19 51.50
C PRO A 31 23.28 8.44 50.01
N PRO A 32 23.13 7.43 49.14
CA PRO A 32 23.31 7.60 47.71
C PRO A 32 22.37 8.70 47.20
N SER A 33 22.92 9.66 46.45
CA SER A 33 22.12 10.70 45.79
C SER A 33 21.15 10.03 44.82
N PRO A 34 19.86 10.42 44.79
CA PRO A 34 18.89 9.81 43.89
C PRO A 34 19.36 9.97 42.44
N GLU A 35 19.44 8.85 41.71
CA GLU A 35 19.87 8.85 40.31
C GLU A 35 19.00 9.81 39.48
N PRO A 36 19.59 10.56 38.52
CA PRO A 36 18.84 11.44 37.64
C PRO A 36 17.77 10.63 36.90
N ARG A 37 16.49 10.96 37.10
CA ARG A 37 15.40 10.33 36.35
C ARG A 37 15.58 10.70 34.88
N THR A 38 15.80 9.71 34.01
CA THR A 38 15.95 9.90 32.56
C THR A 38 14.68 9.45 31.81
N GLY A 39 14.43 10.02 30.62
CA GLY A 39 13.30 9.64 29.76
C GLY A 39 11.95 10.19 30.23
N VAL A 40 10.86 9.45 29.99
CA VAL A 40 9.51 9.89 30.40
C VAL A 40 9.39 10.14 31.91
N ALA A 41 10.18 9.44 32.74
CA ALA A 41 10.22 9.63 34.19
C ALA A 41 10.81 10.99 34.64
N ALA A 42 11.45 11.74 33.72
CA ALA A 42 11.93 13.09 33.95
C ALA A 42 10.85 14.17 33.72
N LEU A 43 9.76 13.82 33.06
CA LEU A 43 8.67 14.74 32.73
C LEU A 43 7.81 15.03 33.98
N SER A 44 7.09 16.16 34.00
CA SER A 44 6.14 16.42 35.08
C SER A 44 4.95 15.46 35.00
N MET A 45 4.28 15.20 36.14
CA MET A 45 3.22 14.18 36.26
C MET A 45 2.16 14.25 35.15
N ARG A 46 1.75 15.46 34.74
CA ARG A 46 0.81 15.67 33.63
C ARG A 46 1.31 15.15 32.29
N TYR A 47 2.60 15.36 31.99
CA TYR A 47 3.22 14.89 30.75
C TYR A 47 3.58 13.41 30.81
N GLN A 48 3.86 12.86 32.00
CA GLN A 48 3.98 11.42 32.20
C GLN A 48 2.67 10.69 31.91
N ILE A 49 1.56 11.20 32.44
CA ILE A 49 0.22 10.67 32.15
C ILE A 49 -0.08 10.77 30.65
N GLY A 50 0.22 11.92 30.02
CA GLY A 50 0.04 12.10 28.58
C GLY A 50 0.89 11.11 27.75
N ALA A 51 2.17 10.93 28.10
CA ALA A 51 3.06 9.99 27.44
C ALA A 51 2.62 8.54 27.62
N ALA A 52 2.18 8.16 28.83
CA ALA A 52 1.65 6.84 29.12
C ALA A 52 0.37 6.56 28.32
N LEU A 53 -0.54 7.54 28.23
CA LEU A 53 -1.76 7.43 27.43
C LEU A 53 -1.43 7.27 25.93
N ALA A 54 -0.51 8.08 25.40
CA ALA A 54 -0.09 7.97 24.01
C ALA A 54 0.53 6.59 23.72
N LEU A 55 1.40 6.09 24.61
CA LEU A 55 1.98 4.76 24.48
C LEU A 55 0.92 3.66 24.54
N ALA A 56 -0.08 3.77 25.41
CA ALA A 56 -1.19 2.83 25.50
C ALA A 56 -2.01 2.81 24.19
N VAL A 57 -2.32 3.97 23.62
CA VAL A 57 -3.02 4.08 22.34
C VAL A 57 -2.22 3.43 21.22
N VAL A 58 -0.91 3.70 21.13
CA VAL A 58 -0.02 3.09 20.14
C VAL A 58 0.03 1.57 20.31
N ALA A 59 0.18 1.08 21.53
CA ALA A 59 0.20 -0.36 21.81
C ALA A 59 -1.11 -1.04 21.40
N ILE A 60 -2.26 -0.42 21.69
CA ILE A 60 -3.58 -0.93 21.25
C ILE A 60 -3.64 -0.95 19.72
N ALA A 61 -3.24 0.12 19.04
CA ALA A 61 -3.26 0.17 17.57
C ALA A 61 -2.38 -0.91 16.94
N VAL A 62 -1.20 -1.17 17.50
CA VAL A 62 -0.30 -2.26 17.07
C VAL A 62 -0.96 -3.62 17.27
N CYS A 63 -1.55 -3.88 18.44
CA CYS A 63 -2.26 -5.13 18.69
C CYS A 63 -3.44 -5.34 17.74
N VAL A 64 -4.23 -4.29 17.48
CA VAL A 64 -5.32 -4.32 16.49
C VAL A 64 -4.75 -4.63 15.10
N HIS A 65 -3.71 -3.93 14.66
CA HIS A 65 -3.12 -4.16 13.34
C HIS A 65 -2.61 -5.61 13.18
N ILE A 66 -1.88 -6.14 14.16
CA ILE A 66 -1.41 -7.53 14.15
C ILE A 66 -2.59 -8.50 14.11
N GLY A 67 -3.65 -8.25 14.88
CA GLY A 67 -4.87 -9.05 14.85
C GLY A 67 -5.57 -9.03 13.49
N MET A 68 -5.66 -7.86 12.85
CA MET A 68 -6.26 -7.72 11.51
C MET A 68 -5.43 -8.44 10.44
N VAL A 69 -4.10 -8.30 10.47
CA VAL A 69 -3.20 -9.02 9.55
C VAL A 69 -3.31 -10.53 9.77
N PHE A 70 -3.35 -10.99 11.03
CA PHE A 70 -3.55 -12.40 11.34
C PHE A 70 -4.88 -12.91 10.78
N LEU A 71 -5.99 -12.22 11.03
CA LEU A 71 -7.30 -12.61 10.52
C LEU A 71 -7.36 -12.61 8.99
N HIS A 72 -6.65 -11.68 8.34
CA HIS A 72 -6.57 -11.59 6.90
C HIS A 72 -5.82 -12.78 6.27
N VAL A 73 -4.72 -13.23 6.90
CA VAL A 73 -3.88 -14.33 6.39
C VAL A 73 -4.38 -15.71 6.85
N ALA A 74 -5.12 -15.78 7.96
CA ALA A 74 -5.62 -17.03 8.53
C ALA A 74 -6.67 -17.71 7.62
N PRO A 75 -6.80 -19.04 7.70
CA PRO A 75 -7.89 -19.76 7.03
C PRO A 75 -9.29 -19.20 7.39
N PRO A 76 -10.28 -19.35 6.50
CA PRO A 76 -11.64 -18.84 6.73
C PRO A 76 -12.23 -19.33 8.06
N ASN A 77 -12.68 -18.38 8.88
CA ASN A 77 -13.25 -18.62 10.20
C ASN A 77 -14.52 -17.78 10.40
N THR A 78 -15.23 -17.97 11.51
CA THR A 78 -16.52 -17.29 11.75
C THR A 78 -16.37 -15.77 11.77
N VAL A 79 -15.26 -15.25 12.32
CA VAL A 79 -15.00 -13.80 12.40
C VAL A 79 -14.72 -13.23 11.01
N THR A 80 -13.87 -13.87 10.21
CA THR A 80 -13.58 -13.41 8.84
C THR A 80 -14.79 -13.52 7.92
N LYS A 81 -15.68 -14.50 8.13
CA LYS A 81 -16.94 -14.60 7.39
C LYS A 81 -17.94 -13.48 7.73
N GLN A 82 -18.02 -13.06 8.98
CA GLN A 82 -18.97 -12.03 9.42
C GLN A 82 -18.43 -10.60 9.26
N HIS A 83 -17.11 -10.42 9.43
CA HIS A 83 -16.46 -9.11 9.47
C HIS A 83 -15.38 -8.92 8.40
N GLY A 84 -15.34 -9.77 7.37
CA GLY A 84 -14.34 -9.73 6.30
C GLY A 84 -14.18 -8.35 5.66
N LYS A 85 -15.29 -7.64 5.43
CA LYS A 85 -15.24 -6.27 4.91
C LYS A 85 -14.44 -5.30 5.78
N ALA A 86 -14.61 -5.34 7.10
CA ALA A 86 -13.87 -4.45 8.00
C ALA A 86 -12.37 -4.79 8.04
N ILE A 87 -12.05 -6.09 7.91
CA ILE A 87 -10.67 -6.58 7.81
C ILE A 87 -10.03 -6.09 6.51
N ASP A 88 -10.74 -6.25 5.40
CA ASP A 88 -10.31 -5.84 4.06
C ASP A 88 -10.12 -4.33 3.96
N ASP A 89 -11.06 -3.54 4.49
CA ASP A 89 -10.98 -2.07 4.50
C ASP A 89 -9.78 -1.55 5.32
N TRP A 90 -9.33 -2.28 6.34
CA TRP A 90 -8.13 -1.94 7.13
C TRP A 90 -6.82 -2.36 6.45
N ILE A 91 -6.82 -3.49 5.73
CA ILE A 91 -5.59 -4.10 5.17
C ILE A 91 -5.27 -3.57 3.77
N TYR A 92 -6.24 -3.54 2.87
CA TYR A 92 -6.02 -3.22 1.46
C TYR A 92 -5.64 -1.76 1.10
N PRO A 93 -5.72 -0.75 2.00
CA PRO A 93 -5.09 0.55 1.72
C PRO A 93 -3.56 0.45 1.61
N GLU A 94 -2.91 -0.35 2.45
CA GLU A 94 -1.44 -0.39 2.59
C GLU A 94 -0.82 -1.73 2.15
N PHE A 95 -1.56 -2.84 2.23
CA PHE A 95 -1.05 -4.18 1.98
C PHE A 95 -1.91 -4.94 0.96
N GLU A 96 -1.59 -4.80 -0.33
CA GLU A 96 -2.11 -5.69 -1.37
C GLU A 96 -1.28 -6.98 -1.42
N GLN A 97 -1.84 -8.12 -0.97
CA GLN A 97 -1.19 -9.43 -1.06
C GLN A 97 -1.48 -10.12 -2.40
N ASN A 98 -0.45 -10.47 -3.16
CA ASN A 98 -0.58 -11.22 -4.40
C ASN A 98 0.36 -12.44 -4.40
N TRP A 99 -0.17 -13.60 -3.99
CA TRP A 99 0.56 -14.88 -3.88
C TRP A 99 0.57 -15.71 -5.17
N LYS A 100 0.22 -15.12 -6.33
CA LYS A 100 0.05 -15.83 -7.61
C LYS A 100 1.32 -16.54 -8.12
N LEU A 101 2.51 -16.20 -7.61
CA LEU A 101 3.78 -16.79 -8.07
C LEU A 101 4.03 -18.22 -7.55
N PHE A 102 3.39 -18.62 -6.45
CA PHE A 102 3.54 -19.96 -5.86
C PHE A 102 2.24 -20.76 -5.83
N ALA A 103 1.21 -20.30 -6.56
CA ALA A 103 0.01 -21.09 -6.73
C ALA A 103 0.37 -22.41 -7.46
N PRO A 104 -0.17 -23.57 -7.05
CA PRO A 104 0.08 -24.86 -7.70
C PRO A 104 -0.13 -24.82 -9.23
N ASN A 105 -1.04 -23.95 -9.69
CA ASN A 105 -1.23 -23.60 -11.09
C ASN A 105 -1.05 -22.08 -11.24
N PRO A 106 0.13 -21.59 -11.63
CA PRO A 106 0.32 -20.17 -11.94
C PRO A 106 -0.61 -19.75 -13.10
N LEU A 107 -0.76 -18.44 -13.33
CA LEU A 107 -1.62 -17.95 -14.41
C LEU A 107 -1.06 -18.38 -15.78
N GLN A 108 -1.57 -19.46 -16.34
CA GLN A 108 -1.16 -19.98 -17.66
C GLN A 108 -1.97 -19.33 -18.79
N GLN A 109 -2.16 -18.01 -18.73
CA GLN A 109 -3.00 -17.27 -19.66
C GLN A 109 -2.36 -15.93 -20.02
N ASN A 110 -2.36 -15.61 -21.31
CA ASN A 110 -2.09 -14.27 -21.82
C ASN A 110 -3.39 -13.48 -21.86
N ILE A 111 -3.43 -12.34 -21.18
CA ILE A 111 -4.58 -11.43 -21.16
C ILE A 111 -4.17 -10.16 -21.92
N ALA A 112 -4.73 -9.96 -23.10
CA ALA A 112 -4.55 -8.72 -23.87
C ALA A 112 -5.74 -7.79 -23.65
N VAL A 113 -5.47 -6.54 -23.26
CA VAL A 113 -6.48 -5.48 -23.16
C VAL A 113 -6.52 -4.73 -24.48
N GLN A 114 -7.72 -4.68 -25.06
CA GLN A 114 -7.96 -4.08 -26.36
C GLN A 114 -9.07 -3.05 -26.24
N VAL A 115 -9.02 -2.02 -27.08
CA VAL A 115 -10.01 -0.96 -27.10
C VAL A 115 -10.45 -0.63 -28.51
N ARG A 116 -11.71 -0.26 -28.67
CA ARG A 116 -12.21 0.39 -29.89
C ARG A 116 -12.99 1.64 -29.50
N ALA A 117 -13.09 2.57 -30.43
CA ALA A 117 -13.77 3.82 -30.25
C ALA A 117 -14.92 3.97 -31.26
N GLU A 118 -15.94 4.71 -30.86
CA GLU A 118 -16.83 5.38 -31.80
C GLU A 118 -16.40 6.84 -31.93
N ILE A 119 -16.22 7.25 -33.18
CA ILE A 119 -15.73 8.56 -33.55
C ILE A 119 -16.86 9.33 -34.21
N GLY A 120 -17.23 10.47 -33.63
CA GLY A 120 -18.06 11.47 -34.28
C GLY A 120 -17.25 12.15 -35.38
N THR A 121 -17.82 12.24 -36.58
CA THR A 121 -17.16 12.80 -37.76
C THR A 121 -17.66 14.23 -38.04
N ALA A 122 -16.85 15.05 -38.71
CA ALA A 122 -17.18 16.46 -38.97
C ALA A 122 -18.43 16.66 -39.83
N ASP A 123 -18.85 15.65 -40.58
CA ASP A 123 -20.08 15.59 -41.37
C ASP A 123 -21.32 15.15 -40.55
N GLY A 124 -21.18 15.01 -39.22
CA GLY A 124 -22.27 14.65 -38.30
C GLY A 124 -22.58 13.15 -38.25
N GLY A 125 -21.74 12.31 -38.87
CA GLY A 125 -21.82 10.87 -38.78
C GLY A 125 -21.09 10.29 -37.56
N THR A 126 -21.19 8.98 -37.40
CA THR A 126 -20.40 8.21 -36.43
C THR A 126 -19.75 7.02 -37.14
N ARG A 127 -18.46 6.78 -36.86
CA ARG A 127 -17.75 5.57 -37.33
C ARG A 127 -17.16 4.81 -36.15
N THR A 128 -17.21 3.49 -36.20
CA THR A 128 -16.55 2.64 -35.20
C THR A 128 -15.18 2.20 -35.70
N THR A 129 -14.14 2.32 -34.87
CA THR A 129 -12.80 1.84 -35.20
C THR A 129 -12.68 0.32 -35.10
N GLY A 130 -11.59 -0.21 -35.64
CA GLY A 130 -11.12 -1.54 -35.26
C GLY A 130 -10.69 -1.61 -33.79
N TRP A 131 -10.34 -2.82 -33.35
CA TRP A 131 -9.76 -3.04 -32.02
C TRP A 131 -8.27 -2.72 -32.05
N TYR A 132 -7.87 -1.73 -31.26
CA TYR A 132 -6.49 -1.43 -30.91
C TYR A 132 -6.05 -2.33 -29.76
N ASP A 133 -4.90 -2.98 -29.92
CA ASP A 133 -4.33 -3.83 -28.88
C ASP A 133 -3.34 -3.04 -28.02
N LEU A 134 -3.83 -2.55 -26.87
CA LEU A 134 -3.05 -1.73 -25.95
C LEU A 134 -1.96 -2.55 -25.26
N SER A 135 -2.23 -3.83 -24.97
CA SER A 135 -1.23 -4.75 -24.43
C SER A 135 -0.11 -5.03 -25.42
N ALA A 136 -0.42 -5.19 -26.70
CA ALA A 136 0.60 -5.34 -27.73
C ALA A 136 1.42 -4.06 -27.93
N GLN A 137 0.83 -2.87 -27.73
CA GLN A 137 1.57 -1.61 -27.71
C GLN A 137 2.58 -1.58 -26.56
N ASP A 138 2.17 -1.95 -25.34
CA ASP A 138 3.09 -2.04 -24.20
C ASP A 138 4.19 -3.08 -24.46
N GLY A 139 3.82 -4.24 -25.00
CA GLY A 139 4.75 -5.30 -25.38
C GLY A 139 5.84 -4.81 -26.33
N ARG A 140 5.46 -4.09 -27.41
CA ARG A 140 6.45 -3.51 -28.36
C ARG A 140 7.37 -2.48 -27.71
N ALA A 141 6.87 -1.71 -26.76
CA ALA A 141 7.67 -0.69 -26.09
C ALA A 141 8.67 -1.32 -25.09
N ILE A 142 8.32 -2.47 -24.52
CA ILE A 142 9.14 -3.23 -23.55
C ILE A 142 10.14 -4.15 -24.28
N ASP A 143 9.76 -4.70 -25.42
CA ASP A 143 10.57 -5.66 -26.17
C ASP A 143 11.95 -5.08 -26.51
N GLY A 144 13.00 -5.80 -26.12
CA GLY A 144 14.40 -5.37 -26.28
C GLY A 144 14.86 -4.18 -25.42
N ASN A 145 13.99 -3.59 -24.60
CA ASN A 145 14.36 -2.49 -23.71
C ASN A 145 15.00 -3.02 -22.42
N LEU A 146 16.28 -2.69 -22.19
CA LEU A 146 17.02 -3.14 -21.01
C LEU A 146 16.54 -2.48 -19.71
N LEU A 147 15.92 -1.31 -19.80
CA LEU A 147 15.48 -0.51 -18.65
C LEU A 147 14.08 0.09 -18.92
N PRO A 148 13.04 -0.74 -19.13
CA PRO A 148 11.70 -0.21 -19.37
C PRO A 148 11.16 0.40 -18.07
N SER A 149 10.46 1.53 -18.16
CA SER A 149 9.88 2.15 -16.96
C SER A 149 8.78 1.27 -16.34
N HIS A 150 8.64 1.33 -15.01
CA HIS A 150 7.57 0.59 -14.33
C HIS A 150 6.18 0.98 -14.82
N THR A 151 5.96 2.25 -15.16
CA THR A 151 4.70 2.74 -15.75
C THR A 151 4.41 2.00 -17.04
N GLN A 152 5.37 1.94 -17.96
CA GLN A 152 5.19 1.26 -19.24
C GLN A 152 4.94 -0.25 -19.10
N GLN A 153 5.54 -0.88 -18.08
CA GLN A 153 5.35 -2.30 -17.80
C GLN A 153 4.01 -2.62 -17.10
N ASN A 154 3.50 -1.72 -16.27
CA ASN A 154 2.49 -2.07 -15.28
C ASN A 154 1.22 -1.23 -15.30
N GLU A 155 1.20 -0.04 -15.91
CA GLU A 155 0.04 0.86 -15.86
C GLU A 155 -1.24 0.17 -16.33
N LEU A 156 -1.26 -0.31 -17.58
CA LEU A 156 -2.43 -0.95 -18.17
C LEU A 156 -2.80 -2.25 -17.45
N ARG A 157 -1.78 -3.05 -17.10
CA ARG A 157 -1.96 -4.31 -16.37
C ARG A 157 -2.62 -4.07 -15.02
N ARG A 158 -2.11 -3.11 -14.24
CA ARG A 158 -2.64 -2.76 -12.92
C ARG A 158 -4.03 -2.14 -13.01
N ALA A 159 -4.29 -1.32 -14.02
CA ALA A 159 -5.63 -0.79 -14.27
C ALA A 159 -6.65 -1.90 -14.56
N TRP A 160 -6.26 -2.88 -15.39
CA TRP A 160 -7.10 -4.03 -15.69
C TRP A 160 -7.30 -4.95 -14.48
N ASP A 161 -6.24 -5.27 -13.74
CA ASP A 161 -6.32 -6.04 -12.50
C ASP A 161 -7.25 -5.37 -11.48
N PHE A 162 -7.12 -4.05 -11.33
CA PHE A 162 -7.98 -3.26 -10.44
C PHE A 162 -9.45 -3.32 -10.89
N PHE A 163 -9.72 -3.13 -12.18
CA PHE A 163 -11.07 -3.28 -12.73
C PHE A 163 -11.64 -4.66 -12.44
N VAL A 164 -10.91 -5.73 -12.76
CA VAL A 164 -11.39 -7.11 -12.55
C VAL A 164 -11.66 -7.41 -11.08
N ALA A 165 -10.82 -6.91 -10.17
CA ALA A 165 -10.98 -7.14 -8.73
C ALA A 165 -12.20 -6.43 -8.11
N THR A 166 -12.71 -5.37 -8.77
CA THR A 166 -13.80 -4.54 -8.24
C THR A 166 -15.08 -4.59 -9.08
N HIS A 167 -15.21 -5.56 -9.98
CA HIS A 167 -16.40 -5.72 -10.82
C HIS A 167 -16.94 -7.15 -10.76
N ASP A 168 -18.26 -7.28 -10.79
CA ASP A 168 -18.90 -8.59 -10.87
C ASP A 168 -18.80 -9.23 -12.26
N ALA A 169 -19.37 -10.43 -12.41
CA ALA A 169 -19.38 -11.18 -13.67
C ALA A 169 -20.15 -10.48 -14.80
N GLN A 170 -21.02 -9.51 -14.48
CA GLN A 170 -21.79 -8.70 -15.42
C GLN A 170 -21.11 -7.35 -15.70
N ASN A 171 -19.87 -7.14 -15.24
CA ASN A 171 -19.13 -5.88 -15.33
C ASN A 171 -19.79 -4.72 -14.58
N ARG A 172 -20.49 -4.97 -13.48
CA ARG A 172 -21.02 -3.91 -12.62
C ARG A 172 -20.01 -3.57 -11.51
N PRO A 173 -19.77 -2.27 -11.23
CA PRO A 173 -18.81 -1.86 -10.21
C PRO A 173 -19.30 -2.23 -8.81
N VAL A 174 -18.37 -2.68 -7.95
CA VAL A 174 -18.62 -2.98 -6.54
C VAL A 174 -18.07 -1.85 -5.68
N GLY A 175 -18.98 -1.02 -5.17
CA GLY A 175 -18.64 0.11 -4.30
C GLY A 175 -17.82 1.21 -4.99
N LEU A 176 -17.28 2.13 -4.19
CA LEU A 176 -16.50 3.29 -4.67
C LEU A 176 -15.26 2.88 -5.47
N ARG A 177 -14.56 1.83 -5.04
CA ARG A 177 -13.36 1.33 -5.74
C ARG A 177 -13.67 0.85 -7.15
N GLY A 178 -14.86 0.26 -7.36
CA GLY A 178 -15.34 -0.11 -8.69
C GLY A 178 -15.51 1.09 -9.61
N ALA A 179 -16.20 2.14 -9.15
CA ALA A 179 -16.36 3.35 -9.94
C ALA A 179 -15.01 4.02 -10.28
N LEU A 180 -14.09 4.07 -9.31
CA LEU A 180 -12.76 4.64 -9.53
C LEU A 180 -11.91 3.82 -10.52
N SER A 181 -12.05 2.49 -10.54
CA SER A 181 -11.31 1.66 -11.49
C SER A 181 -11.83 1.82 -12.93
N GLU A 182 -13.13 2.05 -13.12
CA GLU A 182 -13.68 2.44 -14.42
C GLU A 182 -13.10 3.77 -14.93
N THR A 183 -13.15 4.82 -14.10
CA THR A 183 -12.60 6.14 -14.46
C THR A 183 -11.11 6.05 -14.79
N TYR A 184 -10.34 5.32 -13.98
CA TYR A 184 -8.91 5.16 -14.22
C TYR A 184 -8.60 4.44 -15.54
N LEU A 185 -9.28 3.32 -15.82
CA LEU A 185 -9.10 2.59 -17.07
C LEU A 185 -9.54 3.42 -18.29
N ARG A 186 -10.62 4.20 -18.14
CA ARG A 186 -11.11 5.09 -19.19
C ARG A 186 -10.11 6.19 -19.53
N HIS A 187 -9.54 6.87 -18.53
CA HIS A 187 -8.48 7.87 -18.77
C HIS A 187 -7.26 7.27 -19.48
N ILE A 188 -6.80 6.08 -19.11
CA ILE A 188 -5.67 5.41 -19.81
C ILE A 188 -6.02 5.17 -21.28
N VAL A 189 -7.23 4.69 -21.55
CA VAL A 189 -7.72 4.46 -22.91
C VAL A 189 -7.78 5.76 -23.71
N GLU A 190 -8.37 6.81 -23.15
CA GLU A 190 -8.50 8.12 -23.79
C GLU A 190 -7.12 8.68 -24.16
N LEU A 191 -6.19 8.72 -23.21
CA LEU A 191 -4.81 9.18 -23.44
C LEU A 191 -4.09 8.37 -24.51
N ARG A 192 -4.34 7.06 -24.58
CA ARG A 192 -3.69 6.18 -25.58
C ARG A 192 -4.32 6.31 -26.96
N LEU A 193 -5.63 6.52 -27.05
CA LEU A 193 -6.32 6.78 -28.31
C LEU A 193 -5.95 8.14 -28.88
N ASP A 194 -5.84 9.16 -28.02
CA ASP A 194 -5.38 10.50 -28.39
C ASP A 194 -3.94 10.46 -28.94
N ARG A 195 -3.01 9.82 -28.21
CA ARG A 195 -1.63 9.65 -28.68
C ARG A 195 -1.51 8.87 -29.99
N ALA A 196 -2.45 7.96 -30.26
CA ALA A 196 -2.50 7.20 -31.49
C ALA A 196 -3.20 7.93 -32.65
N ASP A 197 -3.67 9.16 -32.43
CA ASP A 197 -4.52 9.92 -33.36
C ASP A 197 -5.70 9.08 -33.88
N ALA A 198 -6.34 8.32 -32.97
CA ALA A 198 -7.36 7.34 -33.35
C ALA A 198 -8.63 8.00 -33.93
N ALA A 199 -8.90 9.25 -33.53
CA ALA A 199 -10.01 10.04 -34.04
C ALA A 199 -9.75 10.51 -35.48
N GLY A 200 -8.50 10.81 -35.82
CA GLY A 200 -8.10 11.41 -37.09
C GLY A 200 -8.55 12.87 -37.23
N GLU A 201 -8.21 13.48 -38.35
CA GLU A 201 -8.48 14.89 -38.61
C GLU A 201 -9.98 15.23 -38.51
N GLY A 202 -10.32 16.15 -37.60
CA GLY A 202 -11.70 16.60 -37.37
C GLY A 202 -12.63 15.57 -36.72
N GLY A 203 -12.10 14.42 -36.28
CA GLY A 203 -12.86 13.42 -35.53
C GLY A 203 -12.81 13.67 -34.02
N VAL A 204 -13.85 13.24 -33.30
CA VAL A 204 -13.89 13.26 -31.84
C VAL A 204 -14.24 11.88 -31.31
N VAL A 205 -13.50 11.39 -30.32
CA VAL A 205 -13.85 10.14 -29.62
C VAL A 205 -15.07 10.39 -28.74
N GLU A 206 -16.21 9.78 -29.09
CA GLU A 206 -17.46 9.96 -28.32
C GLU A 206 -17.62 8.87 -27.27
N ARG A 207 -17.36 7.62 -27.68
CA ARG A 207 -17.49 6.45 -26.82
C ARG A 207 -16.33 5.51 -27.01
N VAL A 208 -15.99 4.78 -25.96
CA VAL A 208 -14.98 3.73 -25.98
C VAL A 208 -15.58 2.42 -25.49
N GLN A 209 -15.10 1.32 -26.06
CA GLN A 209 -15.39 -0.01 -25.57
C GLN A 209 -14.10 -0.78 -25.38
N VAL A 210 -13.90 -1.26 -24.16
CA VAL A 210 -12.74 -2.06 -23.80
C VAL A 210 -13.14 -3.54 -23.78
N ARG A 211 -12.20 -4.41 -24.14
CA ARG A 211 -12.32 -5.84 -23.89
C ARG A 211 -10.99 -6.41 -23.43
N SER A 212 -11.05 -7.53 -22.72
CA SER A 212 -9.91 -8.44 -22.67
C SER A 212 -10.08 -9.59 -23.65
N ARG A 213 -8.95 -10.05 -24.18
CA ARG A 213 -8.79 -11.30 -24.92
C ARG A 213 -7.86 -12.18 -24.11
N THR A 214 -8.40 -13.24 -23.54
CA THR A 214 -7.66 -14.24 -22.77
C THR A 214 -7.37 -15.44 -23.65
N THR A 215 -6.09 -15.76 -23.83
CA THR A 215 -5.63 -16.94 -24.55
C THR A 215 -4.74 -17.77 -23.64
N PRO A 216 -4.96 -19.09 -23.50
CA PRO A 216 -4.04 -19.93 -22.73
C PRO A 216 -2.62 -19.88 -23.29
N VAL A 217 -1.63 -19.99 -22.41
CA VAL A 217 -0.22 -20.12 -22.80
C VAL A 217 -0.02 -21.53 -23.36
N PRO A 218 0.53 -21.69 -24.58
CA PRO A 218 0.78 -23.00 -25.14
C PRO A 218 1.70 -23.82 -24.24
N PRO A 219 1.39 -25.11 -23.99
CA PRO A 219 2.28 -25.97 -23.24
C PRO A 219 3.59 -26.17 -24.02
N PRO A 220 4.70 -26.43 -23.32
CA PRO A 220 5.98 -26.68 -23.96
C PRO A 220 5.92 -27.99 -24.77
N LYS A 221 6.77 -28.11 -25.80
CA LYS A 221 6.76 -29.24 -26.75
C LYS A 221 6.95 -30.63 -26.12
N TRP A 222 7.44 -30.70 -24.88
CA TRP A 222 7.68 -31.92 -24.13
C TRP A 222 6.50 -32.32 -23.22
N SER A 223 5.44 -31.52 -23.16
CA SER A 223 4.24 -31.79 -22.37
C SER A 223 3.15 -32.41 -23.25
N ASP A 224 2.44 -33.40 -22.72
CA ASP A 224 1.25 -34.00 -23.34
C ASP A 224 -0.05 -33.24 -22.99
N GLU A 225 0.06 -32.12 -22.26
CA GLU A 225 -1.09 -31.29 -21.88
C GLU A 225 -1.77 -30.70 -23.11
N GLN A 226 -3.09 -30.86 -23.20
CA GLN A 226 -3.90 -30.35 -24.30
C GLN A 226 -4.72 -29.17 -23.81
N VAL A 227 -4.31 -27.96 -24.17
CA VAL A 227 -5.01 -26.73 -23.82
C VAL A 227 -5.64 -26.12 -25.07
N SER A 228 -6.90 -25.70 -24.97
CA SER A 228 -7.59 -25.01 -26.06
C SER A 228 -6.88 -23.70 -26.42
N ASP A 229 -6.60 -23.49 -27.70
CA ASP A 229 -6.04 -22.24 -28.24
C ASP A 229 -7.10 -21.14 -28.46
N LYS A 230 -8.39 -21.48 -28.31
CA LYS A 230 -9.51 -20.55 -28.52
C LYS A 230 -9.47 -19.38 -27.54
N PRO A 231 -9.41 -18.13 -28.01
CA PRO A 231 -9.49 -16.96 -27.15
C PRO A 231 -10.88 -16.83 -26.50
N THR A 232 -10.90 -16.49 -25.22
CA THR A 232 -12.10 -16.06 -24.50
C THR A 232 -12.10 -14.54 -24.39
N TYR A 233 -13.26 -13.91 -24.55
CA TYR A 233 -13.39 -12.45 -24.48
C TYR A 233 -14.26 -12.03 -23.31
N ARG A 234 -13.82 -11.01 -22.57
CA ARG A 234 -14.67 -10.24 -21.64
C ARG A 234 -14.81 -8.84 -22.21
N VAL A 235 -15.98 -8.54 -22.77
CA VAL A 235 -16.29 -7.25 -23.40
C VAL A 235 -17.03 -6.37 -22.39
N LEU A 236 -16.55 -5.15 -22.19
CA LEU A 236 -17.17 -4.18 -21.30
C LEU A 236 -18.30 -3.42 -22.02
N PRO A 237 -19.25 -2.81 -21.29
CA PRO A 237 -20.20 -1.90 -21.89
C PRO A 237 -19.49 -0.71 -22.56
N TRP A 238 -20.18 -0.03 -23.47
CA TRP A 238 -19.72 1.23 -24.02
C TRP A 238 -19.71 2.30 -22.93
N TRP A 239 -18.63 3.08 -22.87
CA TRP A 239 -18.49 4.22 -21.98
C TRP A 239 -18.41 5.49 -22.80
N TRP A 240 -19.12 6.53 -22.35
CA TRP A 240 -18.93 7.88 -22.88
C TRP A 240 -17.58 8.42 -22.42
N VAL A 241 -16.89 9.09 -23.35
CA VAL A 241 -15.67 9.85 -23.07
C VAL A 241 -16.09 11.28 -22.76
N PRO A 242 -15.85 11.79 -21.54
CA PRO A 242 -16.09 13.19 -21.24
C PRO A 242 -15.23 14.06 -22.14
N THR A 243 -15.84 14.99 -22.88
CA THR A 243 -15.08 16.05 -23.54
C THR A 243 -14.63 17.07 -22.48
N ASP A 244 -13.38 17.50 -22.56
CA ASP A 244 -12.70 18.31 -21.53
C ASP A 244 -13.61 19.35 -20.86
N GLY A 245 -13.92 19.11 -19.57
CA GLY A 245 -14.62 20.08 -18.70
C GLY A 245 -15.81 19.56 -17.89
N THR A 246 -16.38 18.39 -18.21
CA THR A 246 -17.63 17.93 -17.56
C THR A 246 -17.45 17.17 -16.24
N ASP A 247 -16.31 16.50 -16.01
CA ASP A 247 -16.07 15.76 -14.76
C ASP A 247 -15.67 16.65 -13.56
N ARG A 248 -15.30 17.92 -13.78
CA ARG A 248 -15.02 18.85 -12.67
C ARG A 248 -16.29 19.40 -12.00
N ALA A 249 -17.46 19.28 -12.63
CA ALA A 249 -18.69 19.93 -12.18
C ALA A 249 -19.65 19.01 -11.38
N ASN A 250 -19.52 17.68 -11.47
CA ASN A 250 -20.47 16.75 -10.84
C ASN A 250 -20.10 16.33 -9.41
N GLY A 251 -19.18 17.07 -8.77
CA GLY A 251 -18.71 16.82 -7.41
C GLY A 251 -19.42 17.60 -6.32
N THR A 252 -20.62 18.17 -6.51
CA THR A 252 -21.44 18.70 -5.41
C THR A 252 -22.90 18.86 -5.82
N ASP A 253 -23.80 18.00 -5.32
CA ASP A 253 -25.07 18.46 -4.73
C ASP A 253 -25.78 17.32 -3.99
N PRO A 254 -26.03 17.45 -2.67
CA PRO A 254 -26.98 16.62 -1.95
C PRO A 254 -28.39 17.23 -2.02
N ALA A 255 -29.39 16.34 -2.00
CA ALA A 255 -30.79 16.59 -1.68
C ALA A 255 -31.68 17.21 -2.78
N GLY A 256 -32.38 16.35 -3.50
CA GLY A 256 -33.68 16.69 -4.08
C GLY A 256 -34.69 16.96 -2.96
N ALA A 257 -35.01 18.24 -2.75
CA ALA A 257 -36.20 18.65 -2.03
C ALA A 257 -37.36 18.79 -3.02
N SER A 258 -38.37 17.97 -2.81
CA SER A 258 -39.68 18.05 -3.43
C SER A 258 -40.48 19.24 -2.89
N GLU A 259 -40.84 20.18 -3.75
CA GLU A 259 -42.02 21.05 -3.61
C GLU A 259 -42.68 21.06 -5.01
N GLY A 260 -43.93 20.68 -5.24
CA GLY A 260 -45.12 20.94 -4.43
C GLY A 260 -45.82 22.21 -4.93
N GLY A 261 -46.25 22.25 -6.19
CA GLY A 261 -46.87 23.42 -6.82
C GLY A 261 -48.19 23.09 -7.51
N ALA A 262 -49.29 23.47 -6.86
CA ALA A 262 -50.67 23.33 -7.29
C ALA A 262 -50.99 24.00 -8.64
N ARG A 263 -51.85 23.34 -9.43
CA ARG A 263 -53.05 23.92 -10.05
C ARG A 263 -54.10 22.84 -10.24
#